data_AF-A0A0B1S006-F1
#
_entry.id   AF-A0A0B1S006-F1
#
_cell.length_a   1.000
_cell.length_b   1.000
_cell.length_c   1.000
_cell.angle_alpha   90.00
_cell.angle_beta   90.00
_cell.angle_gamma   90.00
#
_symmetry.space_group_name_H-M   'P 1'
#
loop_
_entity.id
_entity.type
_entity.pdbx_description
1 polymer ?
#
loop_
_entity_poly.entity_id
_entity_poly.type
_entity_poly.pdbx_seq_one_letter_code
_entity_poly.pdbx_strand_id
1 'polypeptide(L)' 'MVESGCWSYVGNQHKVQPLSLGNGCHTIGSASHELGHTIGMHHTHARHDRDEYVPIDTSNIK' A
#
# COMPACT_ATOMS: atom_id res chain seq x y z
N MET A 1 -13.80 15.18 2.70
CA MET A 1 -12.44 14.93 2.19
C MET A 1 -12.33 13.45 1.92
N VAL A 2 -12.70 13.00 0.72
CA VAL A 2 -12.43 11.63 0.27
C VAL A 2 -11.48 11.82 -0.89
N GLU A 3 -10.19 11.62 -0.65
CA GLU A 3 -9.20 11.61 -1.73
C GLU A 3 -9.44 10.38 -2.62
N SER A 4 -9.11 10.46 -3.91
CA SER A 4 -9.32 9.35 -4.84
C SER A 4 -8.34 8.21 -4.59
N GLY A 5 -8.77 6.97 -4.81
CA GLY A 5 -7.94 5.77 -4.70
C GLY A 5 -7.87 5.16 -3.29
N CYS A 6 -7.06 4.10 -3.16
CA CYS A 6 -6.75 3.41 -1.91
C CYS A 6 -5.31 3.76 -1.54
N TRP A 7 -5.11 4.37 -0.36
CA TRP A 7 -3.76 4.67 0.12
C TRP A 7 -3.75 5.00 1.62
N SER A 8 -2.58 4.82 2.24
CA SER A 8 -2.23 5.35 3.55
C SER A 8 -0.74 5.69 3.61
N TYR A 9 -0.35 6.49 4.60
CA TYR A 9 1.07 6.65 4.94
C TYR A 9 1.64 5.35 5.52
N VAL A 10 2.93 5.10 5.24
CA VAL A 10 3.65 4.01 5.91
C VAL A 10 4.11 4.46 7.30
N GLY A 11 3.57 3.83 8.35
CA GLY A 11 3.94 4.09 9.73
C GLY A 11 3.35 5.37 10.34
N ASN A 12 3.70 5.61 11.61
CA ASN A 12 3.21 6.74 12.40
C ASN A 12 3.84 8.08 11.98
N GLN A 13 3.00 9.00 11.51
CA GLN A 13 3.42 10.33 11.08
C GLN A 13 3.51 11.36 12.23
N HIS A 14 3.24 10.96 13.48
CA HIS A 14 3.22 11.81 14.68
C HIS A 14 2.21 12.98 14.60
N LYS A 15 1.16 12.81 13.78
CA LYS A 15 0.05 13.74 13.58
C LYS A 15 -1.20 12.96 13.17
N VAL A 16 -2.35 13.62 13.08
CA VAL A 16 -3.52 13.05 12.40
C VAL A 16 -3.11 12.74 10.96
N GLN A 17 -3.13 11.45 10.60
CA GLN A 17 -2.80 10.99 9.26
C GLN A 17 -4.05 10.47 8.55
N PRO A 18 -4.36 10.98 7.35
CA PRO A 18 -5.44 10.44 6.54
C PRO A 18 -5.11 9.03 6.03
N LEU A 19 -6.17 8.25 5.84
CA LEU A 19 -6.20 7.00 5.09
C LEU A 19 -7.38 7.11 4.13
N SER A 20 -7.18 6.78 2.86
CA SER A 20 -8.24 6.82 1.86
C SER A 20 -8.75 5.43 1.53
N LEU A 21 -10.07 5.26 1.66
CA LEU A 21 -10.84 4.17 1.06
C LEU A 21 -11.79 4.76 0.03
N GLY A 22 -11.21 5.22 -1.09
CA GLY A 22 -11.98 5.75 -2.22
C GLY A 22 -12.84 4.70 -2.91
N ASN A 23 -13.53 5.11 -3.98
CA ASN A 23 -14.38 4.20 -4.74
C ASN A 23 -13.60 2.98 -5.25
N GLY A 24 -14.10 1.78 -4.93
CA GLY A 24 -13.43 0.50 -5.24
C GLY A 24 -12.56 -0.07 -4.11
N CYS A 25 -12.33 0.67 -3.02
CA CYS A 25 -11.47 0.23 -1.90
C CYS A 25 -12.26 -0.39 -0.72
N HIS A 26 -13.57 -0.59 -0.86
CA HIS A 26 -14.46 -0.98 0.25
C HIS A 26 -14.43 -2.47 0.59
N THR A 27 -13.42 -3.20 0.12
CA THR A 27 -13.24 -4.62 0.47
C THR A 27 -12.47 -4.74 1.79
N ILE A 28 -12.70 -5.83 2.52
CA ILE A 28 -11.92 -6.13 3.73
C ILE A 28 -10.42 -6.19 3.39
N GLY A 29 -10.05 -6.77 2.24
CA GLY A 29 -8.66 -6.87 1.80
C GLY A 29 -8.01 -5.51 1.59
N SER A 30 -8.66 -4.61 0.85
CA SER A 30 -8.16 -3.25 0.62
C SER A 30 -8.04 -2.46 1.92
N ALA A 31 -9.07 -2.47 2.78
CA ALA A 31 -9.00 -1.79 4.07
C ALA A 31 -7.87 -2.34 4.95
N SER A 32 -7.68 -3.67 4.96
CA SER A 32 -6.61 -4.32 5.71
C SER A 32 -5.22 -3.98 5.16
N HIS A 33 -5.08 -3.86 3.84
CA HIS A 33 -3.85 -3.45 3.18
C HIS A 33 -3.44 -2.02 3.58
N GLU A 34 -4.36 -1.06 3.51
CA GLU A 34 -4.08 0.33 3.91
C GLU A 34 -3.82 0.49 5.42
N LEU A 35 -4.48 -0.33 6.25
CA LEU A 35 -4.13 -0.44 7.66
C LEU A 35 -2.74 -1.05 7.85
N GLY A 36 -2.33 -2.02 7.04
CA GLY A 36 -0.98 -2.57 7.02
C GLY A 36 0.08 -1.50 6.76
N HIS A 37 -0.16 -0.62 5.78
CA HIS A 37 0.69 0.57 5.56
C HIS A 37 0.76 1.44 6.82
N THR A 38 -0.40 1.75 7.42
CA THR A 38 -0.47 2.56 8.66
C THR A 38 0.38 1.98 9.80
N ILE A 39 0.45 0.65 9.93
CA ILE A 39 1.26 -0.05 10.94
C ILE A 39 2.76 -0.08 10.59
N GLY A 40 3.13 0.21 9.34
CA GLY A 40 4.51 0.31 8.88
C GLY A 40 4.92 -0.74 7.85
N MET A 41 3.98 -1.47 7.26
CA MET A 41 4.28 -2.46 6.24
C MET A 41 4.50 -1.79 4.87
N HIS A 42 5.56 -2.18 4.18
CA HIS A 42 5.76 -1.88 2.77
C HIS A 42 5.23 -3.02 1.88
N HIS A 43 5.13 -2.78 0.59
CA HIS A 43 4.78 -3.82 -0.38
C HIS A 43 5.80 -4.98 -0.35
N THR A 44 5.31 -6.21 -0.29
CA THR A 44 6.16 -7.41 -0.21
C THR A 44 7.10 -7.56 -1.41
N HIS A 45 6.66 -7.17 -2.61
CA HIS A 45 7.51 -7.23 -3.81
C HIS A 45 8.66 -6.22 -3.80
N ALA A 46 8.67 -5.27 -2.85
CA ALA A 46 9.74 -4.30 -2.65
C ALA A 46 10.75 -4.73 -1.57
N ARG A 47 10.63 -5.95 -1.03
CA ARG A 47 11.64 -6.50 -0.12
C ARG A 47 13.01 -6.60 -0.80
N HIS A 48 14.06 -6.45 -0.01
CA HIS A 48 15.45 -6.53 -0.46
C HIS A 48 15.80 -7.88 -1.11
N ASP A 49 15.14 -8.96 -0.68
CA ASP A 49 15.36 -10.34 -1.14
C ASP A 49 14.37 -10.76 -2.25
N ARG A 50 13.55 -9.84 -2.78
CA ARG A 50 12.49 -10.19 -3.76
C ARG A 50 13.03 -10.91 -5.00
N ASP A 51 14.26 -10.63 -5.42
CA ASP A 51 14.88 -11.22 -6.62
C ASP A 51 15.04 -12.73 -6.53
N GLU A 52 15.10 -13.27 -5.32
CA GLU A 52 15.18 -14.71 -5.08
C GLU A 52 13.83 -15.41 -5.34
N TYR A 53 12.72 -14.66 -5.40
CA TYR A 53 11.35 -15.21 -5.45
C TYR A 53 10.55 -14.75 -6.67
N VAL A 54 10.70 -13.50 -7.11
CA VAL A 54 9.89 -12.88 -8.17
C VAL A 54 10.77 -12.05 -9.11
N PRO A 55 11.07 -12.54 -10.33
CA PRO A 55 11.73 -11.74 -11.34
C PRO A 55 10.77 -10.67 -11.90
N ILE A 56 11.27 -9.44 -12.05
CA ILE A 56 10.50 -8.34 -12.62
C ILE A 56 10.95 -8.10 -14.06
N ASP A 57 10.06 -8.38 -15.02
CA ASP A 57 10.27 -7.98 -16.40
C ASP A 57 9.90 -6.49 -16.56
N THR A 58 10.93 -5.65 -16.55
CA THR A 58 10.77 -4.19 -16.62
C THR A 58 10.21 -3.71 -17.96
N SER A 59 10.21 -4.54 -19.01
CA SER A 59 9.62 -4.16 -20.30
C SER A 59 8.09 -4.11 -20.28
N ASN A 60 7.46 -4.75 -19.29
CA ASN A 60 6.00 -4.80 -19.13
C ASN A 60 5.45 -3.75 -18.15
N ILE A 61 6.30 -2.87 -17.62
CA ILE A 61 5.89 -1.80 -16.71
C ILE A 61 5.44 -0.59 -17.54
N LYS A 62 4.25 -0.05 -17.23
CA LYS A 62 3.67 1.13 -17.89
C LYS A 62 4.23 2.43 -17.35
#